data_AF-C9L781-F1
#
_entry.id   AF-C9L781-F1
#
_cell.length_a   1.000
_cell.length_b   1.000
_cell.length_c   1.000
_cell.angle_alpha   90.00
_cell.angle_beta   90.00
_cell.angle_gamma   90.00
#
_symmetry.space_group_name_H-M   'P 1'
#
loop_
_entity.id
_entity.type
_entity.pdbx_description
1 polymer ?
#
loop_
_entity_poly.entity_id
_entity_poly.type
_entity_poly.pdbx_seq_one_letter_code
_entity_poly.pdbx_strand_id
1 'polypeptide(L)'
;MISIYTILINENNELINTTPKERILQRSKLVDKLHFLTSPIYKDFDMTLFTATLEYVLPISKKYRSENLILSEELYKEQLEYILPIDTALTQEHGDIELQITFTYVHRSKEGQLVQHVRKTTPTTITITPIAAWSDLIPDDALTSLDQRLLKIDAMIQDLNEFNTNLDKTKADNISLEKNIIQLTSHGNKIGDAHLLPSGGNVNENGVPVVEFGNTTSRSVEVNKDIGYEVVEF
;
A
#
# COMPACT_ATOMS: atom_id res chain seq x y z
N MET A 1 20.89 9.85 7.69
CA MET A 1 20.63 9.42 9.08
C MET A 1 19.13 9.26 9.17
N ILE A 2 18.63 8.02 9.14
CA ILE A 2 17.21 7.76 9.32
C ILE A 2 16.95 8.01 10.79
N SER A 3 16.18 9.04 11.10
CA SER A 3 15.71 9.26 12.46
C SER A 3 14.56 8.26 12.68
N ILE A 4 14.61 7.57 13.81
CA ILE A 4 13.73 6.45 14.13
C ILE A 4 13.15 6.70 15.52
N TYR A 5 11.83 6.84 15.62
CA TYR A 5 11.16 7.00 16.90
C TYR A 5 11.18 5.69 17.68
N THR A 6 12.05 5.63 18.69
CA THR A 6 12.39 4.43 19.44
C THR A 6 12.03 4.55 20.92
N ILE A 7 11.35 3.54 21.44
CA ILE A 7 11.04 3.35 22.87
C ILE A 7 11.74 2.08 23.36
N LEU A 8 12.53 2.21 24.41
CA LEU A 8 13.23 1.10 25.03
C LEU A 8 12.37 0.51 26.17
N ILE A 9 12.21 -0.80 26.17
CA ILE A 9 11.52 -1.56 27.22
C ILE A 9 12.58 -2.19 28.12
N ASN A 10 12.73 -1.68 29.34
CA ASN A 10 13.76 -2.15 30.27
C ASN A 10 13.33 -3.41 31.05
N GLU A 11 14.26 -3.95 31.84
CA GLU A 11 14.04 -5.11 32.71
C GLU A 11 13.07 -4.81 33.87
N ASN A 12 12.92 -3.54 34.26
CA ASN A 12 11.95 -3.12 35.27
C ASN A 12 10.52 -2.96 34.71
N ASN A 13 10.32 -3.28 33.42
CA ASN A 13 9.08 -3.12 32.68
C ASN A 13 8.68 -1.65 32.45
N GLU A 14 9.65 -0.74 32.44
CA GLU A 14 9.44 0.66 32.10
C GLU A 14 9.68 0.91 30.61
N LEU A 15 8.84 1.77 30.05
CA LEU A 15 8.98 2.27 28.68
C LEU A 15 9.73 3.60 28.71
N ILE A 16 10.99 3.57 28.29
CA ILE A 16 11.87 4.73 28.23
C ILE A 16 11.82 5.29 26.81
N ASN A 17 11.34 6.51 26.68
CA ASN A 17 11.39 7.23 25.42
C ASN A 17 12.83 7.65 25.12
N THR A 18 13.43 7.10 24.07
CA THR A 18 14.85 7.32 23.76
C THR A 18 15.09 8.34 22.66
N THR A 19 14.03 8.89 22.06
CA THR A 19 14.15 9.74 20.87
C THR A 19 13.85 11.21 21.18
N PRO A 20 14.87 12.09 21.29
CA PRO A 20 14.65 13.48 21.65
C PRO A 20 14.31 14.41 20.46
N LYS A 21 14.27 13.93 19.20
CA LYS A 21 14.26 14.82 18.03
C LYS A 21 13.10 14.68 17.05
N GLU A 22 12.35 13.59 17.09
CA GLU A 22 11.24 13.39 16.15
C GLU A 22 9.90 13.72 16.78
N ARG A 23 9.11 14.54 16.08
CA ARG A 23 7.77 14.92 16.47
C ARG A 23 6.80 14.19 15.56
N ILE A 24 5.86 13.47 16.14
CA ILE A 24 4.76 12.86 15.39
C ILE A 24 3.72 13.95 15.17
N LEU A 25 3.43 14.24 13.90
CA LEU A 25 2.40 15.23 13.52
C LEU A 25 1.02 14.56 13.45
N GLN A 26 -0.01 15.35 13.76
CA GLN A 26 -1.39 14.92 13.59
C GLN A 26 -1.68 14.57 12.13
N ARG A 27 -2.52 13.55 11.89
CA ARG A 27 -2.88 13.04 10.56
C ARG A 27 -1.71 12.48 9.72
N SER A 28 -0.53 12.27 10.30
CA SER A 28 0.53 11.51 9.63
C SER A 28 0.10 10.06 9.39
N LYS A 29 0.36 9.54 8.20
CA LYS A 29 -0.05 8.18 7.80
C LYS A 29 1.05 7.44 7.08
N LEU A 30 1.49 6.31 7.64
CA LEU A 30 2.40 5.34 7.02
C LEU A 30 3.75 5.90 6.53
N VAL A 31 4.11 7.10 6.99
CA VAL A 31 5.41 7.73 6.70
C VAL A 31 6.44 7.31 7.74
N ASP A 32 6.04 7.33 9.02
CA ASP A 32 6.90 7.02 10.15
C ASP A 32 6.47 5.71 10.82
N LYS A 33 7.38 5.15 11.62
CA LYS A 33 7.17 3.92 12.38
C LYS A 33 7.60 4.13 13.83
N LEU A 34 6.87 3.54 14.76
CA LEU A 34 7.27 3.41 16.15
C LEU A 34 8.04 2.11 16.33
N HIS A 35 9.22 2.22 16.93
CA HIS A 35 10.10 1.09 17.19
C HIS A 35 10.17 0.87 18.70
N PHE A 36 9.93 -0.36 19.13
CA PHE A 36 10.04 -0.77 20.51
C PHE A 36 11.16 -1.80 20.65
N LEU A 37 12.14 -1.51 21.49
CA LEU A 37 13.30 -2.37 21.69
C LEU A 37 13.21 -3.09 23.03
N THR A 38 13.46 -4.39 23.07
CA THR A 38 13.52 -5.16 24.31
C THR A 38 14.59 -6.23 24.27
N SER A 39 15.10 -6.64 25.43
CA SER A 39 16.06 -7.75 25.52
C SER A 39 15.43 -9.06 25.05
N PRO A 40 16.16 -9.90 24.27
CA PRO A 40 15.64 -11.20 23.81
C PRO A 40 15.29 -12.15 24.95
N ILE A 41 15.94 -12.03 26.10
CA ILE A 41 15.71 -12.84 27.28
C ILE A 41 15.22 -11.94 28.41
N TYR A 42 14.16 -12.38 29.10
CA TYR A 42 13.64 -11.72 30.30
C TYR A 42 13.32 -12.74 31.38
N LYS A 43 14.04 -12.69 32.52
CA LYS A 43 13.87 -13.62 33.65
C LYS A 43 13.78 -15.09 33.21
N ASP A 44 14.72 -15.51 32.36
CA ASP A 44 14.82 -16.85 31.76
C ASP A 44 13.75 -17.23 30.73
N PHE A 45 12.87 -16.29 30.34
CA PHE A 45 11.93 -16.48 29.24
C PHE A 45 12.48 -15.88 27.94
N ASP A 46 12.35 -16.65 26.86
CA ASP A 46 12.60 -16.17 25.50
C ASP A 46 11.43 -15.28 25.05
N MET A 47 11.72 -14.00 24.85
CA MET A 47 10.75 -12.99 24.47
C MET A 47 10.32 -13.09 23.00
N THR A 48 11.03 -13.84 22.15
CA THR A 48 10.62 -14.07 20.75
C THR A 48 9.33 -14.88 20.64
N LEU A 49 9.02 -15.67 21.67
CA LEU A 49 7.83 -16.50 21.73
C LEU A 49 6.57 -15.73 22.16
N PHE A 50 6.75 -14.50 22.66
CA PHE A 50 5.65 -13.68 23.15
C PHE A 50 5.04 -12.85 22.03
N THR A 51 3.71 -12.74 22.05
CA THR A 51 2.99 -11.75 21.25
C THR A 51 2.94 -10.45 22.02
N ALA A 52 3.41 -9.36 21.41
CA ALA A 52 3.39 -8.03 21.99
C ALA A 52 2.18 -7.24 21.46
N THR A 53 1.36 -6.75 22.39
CA THR A 53 0.18 -5.94 22.09
C THR A 53 0.35 -4.56 22.72
N LEU A 54 0.21 -3.52 21.90
CA LEU A 54 0.14 -2.13 22.33
C LEU A 54 -1.31 -1.79 22.69
N GLU A 55 -1.49 -1.12 23.81
CA GLU A 55 -2.76 -0.58 24.28
C GLU A 55 -2.58 0.93 24.47
N TYR A 56 -3.46 1.74 23.90
CA TYR A 56 -3.37 3.18 24.02
C TYR A 56 -4.74 3.86 24.07
N VAL A 57 -4.76 5.06 24.63
CA VAL A 57 -5.97 5.88 24.77
C VAL A 57 -5.76 7.21 24.06
N LEU A 58 -6.70 7.57 23.20
CA LEU A 58 -6.65 8.86 22.50
C LEU A 58 -6.85 10.05 23.47
N PRO A 59 -6.13 11.17 23.29
CA PRO A 59 -6.06 12.25 24.27
C PRO A 59 -7.39 12.98 24.50
N ILE A 60 -8.18 13.20 23.45
CA ILE A 60 -9.40 14.00 23.45
C ILE A 60 -10.63 13.10 23.60
N SER A 61 -10.82 12.13 22.71
CA SER A 61 -11.99 11.24 22.76
C SER A 61 -11.94 10.19 23.86
N LYS A 62 -10.77 9.98 24.48
CA LYS A 62 -10.53 8.91 25.47
C LYS A 62 -10.90 7.52 24.94
N LYS A 63 -10.89 7.34 23.61
CA LYS A 63 -11.17 6.05 22.99
C LYS A 63 -9.99 5.11 23.19
N TYR A 64 -10.26 3.96 23.80
CA TYR A 64 -9.31 2.86 23.92
C TYR A 64 -9.11 2.17 22.56
N ARG A 65 -7.85 1.88 22.24
CA ARG A 65 -7.44 1.08 21.09
C ARG A 65 -6.35 0.09 21.48
N SER A 66 -6.30 -1.01 20.76
CA SER A 66 -5.31 -2.06 20.96
C SER A 66 -4.84 -2.57 19.59
N GLU A 67 -3.52 -2.72 19.44
CA GLU A 67 -2.87 -3.12 18.19
C GLU A 67 -1.73 -4.09 18.49
N ASN A 68 -1.60 -5.14 17.68
CA ASN A 68 -0.48 -6.07 17.79
C ASN A 68 0.75 -5.50 17.09
N LEU A 69 1.90 -5.60 17.75
CA LEU A 69 3.17 -5.16 17.21
C LEU A 69 3.76 -6.24 16.30
N ILE A 70 4.50 -5.81 15.27
CA ILE A 70 5.17 -6.71 14.33
C ILE A 70 6.61 -6.91 14.80
N LEU A 71 6.99 -8.15 15.11
CA LEU A 71 8.38 -8.49 15.43
C LEU A 71 9.23 -8.45 14.15
N SER A 72 10.35 -7.73 14.20
CA SER A 72 11.36 -7.70 13.14
C SER A 72 12.10 -9.04 13.06
N GLU A 73 12.47 -9.46 11.85
CA GLU A 73 13.21 -10.72 11.63
C GLU A 73 14.66 -10.63 12.15
N GLU A 74 15.23 -9.42 12.13
CA GLU A 74 16.60 -9.15 12.56
C GLU A 74 16.64 -8.45 13.91
N LEU A 75 17.67 -8.76 14.71
CA LEU A 75 17.95 -8.06 15.94
C LEU A 75 18.50 -6.65 15.64
N TYR A 76 17.87 -5.63 16.21
CA TYR A 76 18.41 -4.27 16.15
C TYR A 76 19.27 -4.02 17.39
N LYS A 77 20.58 -3.83 17.19
CA LYS A 77 21.56 -3.63 18.29
C LYS A 77 21.47 -4.73 19.37
N GLU A 78 21.40 -5.99 18.95
CA GLU A 78 21.26 -7.17 19.84
C GLU A 78 19.95 -7.21 20.64
N GLN A 79 18.97 -6.35 20.32
CA GLN A 79 17.66 -6.30 20.93
C GLN A 79 16.58 -6.75 19.95
N LEU A 80 15.49 -7.30 20.49
CA LEU A 80 14.28 -7.56 19.72
C LEU A 80 13.61 -6.23 19.38
N GLU A 81 13.27 -6.07 18.11
CA GLU A 81 12.61 -4.89 17.59
C GLU A 81 11.17 -5.20 17.24
N TYR A 82 10.24 -4.48 17.87
CA TYR A 82 8.83 -4.52 17.54
C TYR A 82 8.45 -3.21 16.85
N ILE A 83 7.79 -3.32 15.70
CA ILE A 83 7.48 -2.19 14.83
C ILE A 83 5.97 -1.99 14.78
N LEU A 84 5.54 -0.75 14.95
CA LEU A 84 4.18 -0.30 14.66
C LEU A 84 4.21 0.82 13.62
N PRO A 85 3.65 0.62 12.42
CA PRO A 85 3.46 1.70 11.46
C PRO A 85 2.56 2.79 12.06
N ILE A 86 2.99 4.05 12.00
CA ILE A 86 2.16 5.16 12.47
C ILE A 86 1.02 5.35 11.46
N ASP A 87 -0.20 5.02 11.87
CA ASP A 87 -1.41 5.28 11.09
C ASP A 87 -2.22 6.45 11.67
N THR A 88 -3.12 6.96 10.84
CA THR A 88 -4.15 7.95 11.15
C THR A 88 -4.98 7.64 12.37
N ALA A 89 -5.09 6.37 12.77
CA ALA A 89 -5.75 5.95 14.00
C ALA A 89 -5.03 6.45 15.26
N LEU A 90 -3.71 6.34 15.30
CA LEU A 90 -2.87 6.81 16.40
C LEU A 90 -2.78 8.34 16.36
N THR A 91 -2.53 8.91 15.18
CA THR A 91 -2.33 10.37 15.03
C THR A 91 -3.63 11.14 14.81
N GLN A 92 -4.78 10.57 15.16
CA GLN A 92 -6.09 11.16 14.88
C GLN A 92 -6.27 12.48 15.63
N GLU A 93 -5.80 12.50 16.88
CA GLU A 93 -5.97 13.59 17.83
C GLU A 93 -4.60 14.11 18.26
N HIS A 94 -4.50 15.41 18.51
CA HIS A 94 -3.29 16.02 19.05
C HIS A 94 -3.29 15.94 20.59
N GLY A 95 -2.09 15.97 21.17
CA GLY A 95 -1.89 15.90 22.62
C GLY A 95 -1.12 14.64 23.05
N ASP A 96 -1.11 14.40 24.35
CA ASP A 96 -0.35 13.30 24.93
C ASP A 96 -1.18 12.01 24.95
N ILE A 97 -0.72 11.01 24.20
CA ILE A 97 -1.24 9.65 24.22
C ILE A 97 -0.55 8.89 25.35
N GLU A 98 -1.34 8.31 26.25
CA GLU A 98 -0.86 7.27 27.17
C GLU A 98 -0.91 5.91 26.48
N LEU A 99 0.21 5.18 26.56
CA LEU A 99 0.35 3.85 25.98
C LEU A 99 0.99 2.87 26.95
N GLN A 100 0.64 1.60 26.81
CA GLN A 100 1.16 0.47 27.57
C GLN A 100 1.37 -0.73 26.63
N ILE A 101 2.36 -1.57 26.92
CA ILE A 101 2.58 -2.82 26.19
C ILE A 101 2.32 -4.02 27.10
N THR A 102 1.59 -4.98 26.55
CA THR A 102 1.33 -6.27 27.17
C THR A 102 1.92 -7.38 26.29
N PHE A 103 2.82 -8.18 26.86
CA PHE A 103 3.36 -9.39 26.26
C PHE A 103 2.60 -10.61 26.76
N THR A 104 2.16 -11.47 25.85
CA THR A 104 1.44 -12.71 26.18
C THR A 104 2.07 -13.92 25.51
N TYR A 105 2.16 -15.02 26.24
CA TYR A 105 2.64 -16.30 25.72
C TYR A 105 1.84 -17.44 26.34
N VAL A 106 1.36 -18.36 25.51
CA VAL A 106 0.62 -19.54 25.95
C VAL A 106 1.29 -20.77 25.39
N HIS A 107 1.62 -21.72 26.26
CA HIS A 107 2.17 -23.00 25.85
C HIS A 107 1.56 -24.14 26.64
N ARG A 108 1.69 -25.36 26.10
CA ARG A 108 1.23 -26.58 26.75
C ARG A 108 2.38 -27.18 27.56
N SER A 109 2.17 -27.31 28.86
CA SER A 109 3.10 -27.98 29.77
C SER A 109 3.21 -29.49 29.45
N LYS A 110 4.27 -30.14 29.95
CA LYS A 110 4.51 -31.59 29.85
C LYS A 110 3.35 -32.43 30.42
N GLU A 111 2.57 -31.86 31.34
CA GLU A 111 1.38 -32.49 31.94
C GLU A 111 0.07 -32.24 31.15
N GLY A 112 0.18 -31.62 29.98
CA GLY A 112 -0.98 -31.31 29.13
C GLY A 112 -1.81 -30.10 29.59
N GLN A 113 -1.39 -29.38 30.63
CA GLN A 113 -2.05 -28.14 31.06
C GLN A 113 -1.59 -26.95 30.21
N LEU A 114 -2.51 -26.03 29.90
CA LEU A 114 -2.17 -24.77 29.25
C LEU A 114 -1.65 -23.77 30.29
N VAL A 115 -0.40 -23.35 30.13
CA VAL A 115 0.24 -22.36 31.01
C VAL A 115 0.30 -21.04 30.25
N GLN A 116 -0.18 -19.98 30.89
CA GLN A 116 -0.26 -18.63 30.33
C GLN A 116 0.74 -17.72 31.06
N HIS A 117 1.51 -16.97 30.29
CA HIS A 117 2.45 -15.98 30.79
C HIS A 117 2.03 -14.60 30.28
N VAL A 118 1.96 -13.64 31.21
CA VAL A 118 1.60 -12.25 30.90
C VAL A 118 2.63 -11.33 31.54
N ARG A 119 3.23 -10.46 30.74
CA ARG A 119 4.14 -9.40 31.20
C ARG A 119 3.58 -8.06 30.75
N LYS A 120 3.35 -7.14 31.68
CA LYS A 120 2.86 -5.79 31.40
C LYS A 120 3.95 -4.76 31.68
N THR A 121 3.98 -3.71 30.88
CA THR A 121 4.85 -2.55 31.11
C THR A 121 4.14 -1.45 31.88
N THR A 122 4.89 -0.50 32.44
CA THR A 122 4.31 0.74 32.93
C THR A 122 3.81 1.59 31.75
N PRO A 123 2.77 2.41 31.96
CA PRO A 123 2.34 3.37 30.95
C PRO A 123 3.41 4.42 30.70
N THR A 124 3.53 4.87 29.46
CA THR A 124 4.34 6.04 29.08
C THR A 124 3.53 6.95 28.15
N THR A 125 4.02 8.16 27.93
CA THR A 125 3.34 9.15 27.08
C THR A 125 4.12 9.46 25.81
N ILE A 126 3.38 9.60 24.71
CA ILE A 126 3.88 10.16 23.44
C ILE A 126 3.06 11.40 23.11
N THR A 127 3.73 12.50 22.78
CA THR A 127 3.08 13.74 22.36
C THR A 127 2.88 13.78 20.84
N ILE A 128 1.64 13.88 20.38
CA ILE A 128 1.30 14.21 18.99
C ILE A 128 1.17 15.72 18.86
N THR A 129 2.00 16.29 17.99
CA THR A 129 1.99 17.71 17.69
C THR A 129 0.86 18.02 16.70
N PRO A 130 0.00 19.02 16.96
CA PRO A 130 -1.03 19.41 16.01
C PRO A 130 -0.39 19.90 14.71
N ILE A 131 -1.00 19.57 13.58
CA ILE A 131 -0.73 20.33 12.35
C ILE A 131 -1.28 21.73 12.58
N ALA A 132 -0.46 22.76 12.41
CA ALA A 132 -0.95 24.12 12.56
C ALA A 132 -2.13 24.33 11.59
N ALA A 133 -3.18 24.99 12.08
CA ALA A 133 -4.47 25.18 11.41
C ALA A 133 -4.40 26.11 10.17
N TRP A 134 -3.27 26.21 9.49
CA TRP A 134 -3.20 26.83 8.15
C TRP A 134 -3.90 25.97 7.09
N SER A 135 -4.22 24.72 7.39
CA SER A 135 -5.10 23.88 6.56
C SER A 135 -6.60 24.12 6.82
N ASP A 136 -6.98 24.60 8.01
CA ASP A 136 -8.39 24.94 8.34
C ASP A 136 -8.70 26.40 8.03
N LEU A 137 -7.68 27.26 8.00
CA LEU A 137 -7.69 28.51 7.27
C LEU A 137 -7.47 28.18 5.80
N ILE A 138 -8.49 27.69 5.10
CA ILE A 138 -8.47 27.79 3.63
C ILE A 138 -8.72 29.29 3.35
N PRO A 139 -7.69 30.10 3.01
CA PRO A 139 -7.98 31.42 2.46
C PRO A 139 -8.89 31.23 1.23
N ASP A 140 -9.82 32.13 0.96
CA ASP A 140 -10.74 32.00 -0.18
C ASP A 140 -10.01 31.69 -1.52
N ASP A 141 -8.74 32.11 -1.66
CA ASP A 141 -7.86 31.76 -2.78
C ASP A 141 -7.52 30.26 -2.88
N ALA A 142 -7.35 29.55 -1.76
CA ALA A 142 -7.07 28.12 -1.73
C ALA A 142 -8.32 27.27 -2.02
N LEU A 143 -9.53 27.80 -1.79
CA LEU A 143 -10.78 27.18 -2.24
C LEU A 143 -10.78 27.04 -3.76
N THR A 144 -10.34 28.10 -4.47
CA THR A 144 -10.18 28.08 -5.93
C THR A 144 -9.18 27.02 -6.38
N SER A 145 -8.08 26.80 -5.66
CA SER A 145 -7.11 25.75 -5.99
C SER A 145 -7.64 24.32 -5.78
N LEU A 146 -8.52 24.12 -4.78
CA LEU A 146 -9.24 22.87 -4.58
C LEU A 146 -10.27 22.65 -5.68
N ASP A 147 -11.00 23.69 -6.07
CA ASP A 147 -11.93 23.64 -7.20
C ASP A 147 -11.19 23.29 -8.49
N GLN A 148 -10.01 23.89 -8.74
CA GLN A 148 -9.16 23.50 -9.88
C GLN A 148 -8.72 22.04 -9.82
N ARG A 149 -8.39 21.52 -8.63
CA ARG A 149 -8.04 20.10 -8.47
C ARG A 149 -9.23 19.18 -8.68
N LEU A 150 -10.41 19.56 -8.21
CA LEU A 150 -11.66 18.84 -8.43
C LEU A 150 -12.05 18.83 -9.91
N LEU A 151 -11.98 19.99 -10.58
CA LEU A 151 -12.23 20.11 -12.01
C LEU A 151 -11.25 19.27 -12.84
N LYS A 152 -9.96 19.21 -12.45
CA LYS A 152 -8.98 18.31 -13.09
C LYS A 152 -9.36 16.83 -12.91
N ILE A 153 -9.87 16.45 -11.73
CA ILE A 153 -10.35 15.09 -11.49
C ILE A 153 -11.61 14.81 -12.32
N ASP A 154 -12.57 15.72 -12.38
CA ASP A 154 -13.79 15.57 -13.17
C ASP A 154 -13.49 15.48 -14.67
N ALA A 155 -12.56 16.31 -15.18
CA ALA A 155 -12.07 16.21 -16.54
C ALA A 155 -11.41 14.85 -16.80
N MET A 156 -10.54 14.38 -15.90
CA MET A 156 -9.92 13.07 -16.02
C MET A 156 -10.95 11.92 -15.97
N ILE A 157 -12.03 12.05 -15.18
CA ILE A 157 -13.13 11.08 -15.16
C ILE A 157 -13.89 11.09 -16.49
N GLN A 158 -14.12 12.26 -17.07
CA GLN A 158 -14.74 12.37 -18.41
C GLN A 158 -13.86 11.75 -19.48
N ASP A 159 -12.56 12.05 -19.48
CA ASP A 159 -11.58 11.45 -20.40
C ASP A 159 -11.53 9.92 -20.25
N LEU A 160 -11.57 9.40 -19.01
CA LEU A 160 -11.65 7.96 -18.75
C LEU A 160 -12.94 7.34 -19.28
N ASN A 161 -14.08 8.02 -19.12
CA ASN A 161 -15.34 7.55 -19.66
C ASN A 161 -15.33 7.55 -21.19
N GLU A 162 -14.83 8.61 -21.81
CA GLU A 162 -14.69 8.68 -23.27
C GLU A 162 -13.74 7.58 -23.78
N PHE A 163 -12.59 7.41 -23.14
CA PHE A 163 -11.65 6.34 -23.45
C PHE A 163 -12.29 4.95 -23.31
N ASN A 164 -13.03 4.69 -22.22
CA ASN A 164 -13.75 3.42 -22.06
C ASN A 164 -14.80 3.21 -23.16
N THR A 165 -15.58 4.24 -23.50
CA THR A 165 -16.56 4.10 -24.59
C THR A 165 -15.90 3.89 -25.95
N ASN A 166 -14.74 4.50 -26.19
CA ASN A 166 -13.97 4.31 -27.41
C ASN A 166 -13.34 2.91 -27.44
N LEU A 167 -12.81 2.41 -26.32
CA LEU A 167 -12.37 1.03 -26.20
C LEU A 167 -13.51 0.05 -26.43
N ASP A 168 -14.68 0.24 -25.80
CA ASP A 168 -15.84 -0.62 -26.01
C ASP A 168 -16.27 -0.63 -27.49
N LYS A 169 -16.23 0.52 -28.18
CA LYS A 169 -16.56 0.59 -29.62
C LYS A 169 -15.50 -0.03 -30.53
N THR A 170 -14.22 0.03 -30.15
CA THR A 170 -13.10 -0.36 -31.04
C THR A 170 -12.53 -1.73 -30.73
N LYS A 171 -12.85 -2.30 -29.56
CA LYS A 171 -12.43 -3.63 -29.16
C LYS A 171 -13.11 -4.69 -30.02
N ALA A 172 -12.33 -5.68 -30.47
CA ALA A 172 -12.85 -6.88 -31.09
C ALA A 172 -13.41 -7.83 -30.02
N ASP A 173 -14.64 -8.27 -30.21
CA ASP A 173 -15.34 -9.20 -29.31
C ASP A 173 -15.30 -10.64 -29.82
N ASN A 174 -15.25 -10.83 -31.14
CA ASN A 174 -15.27 -12.15 -31.75
C ASN A 174 -14.54 -12.17 -33.10
N ILE A 175 -14.35 -13.35 -33.69
CA ILE A 175 -13.69 -13.57 -34.97
C ILE A 175 -14.68 -14.28 -35.92
N SER A 176 -14.84 -13.77 -37.14
CA SER A 176 -15.65 -14.40 -38.19
C SER A 176 -14.77 -15.13 -39.20
N LEU A 177 -15.21 -16.31 -39.64
CA LEU A 177 -14.60 -17.10 -40.71
C LEU A 177 -15.64 -17.32 -41.82
N GLU A 178 -15.46 -16.63 -42.94
CA GLU A 178 -16.34 -16.77 -44.11
C GLU A 178 -15.48 -16.98 -45.35
N LYS A 179 -15.78 -18.02 -46.15
CA LYS A 179 -15.12 -18.29 -47.44
C LYS A 179 -13.59 -18.30 -47.36
N ASN A 180 -13.05 -18.90 -46.29
CA ASN A 180 -11.61 -18.96 -46.00
C ASN A 180 -10.94 -17.61 -45.68
N ILE A 181 -11.71 -16.61 -45.27
CA ILE A 181 -11.22 -15.30 -44.82
C ILE A 181 -11.54 -15.16 -43.33
N ILE A 182 -10.51 -14.89 -42.52
CA ILE A 182 -10.65 -14.53 -41.11
C ILE A 182 -10.71 -13.01 -40.98
N GLN A 183 -11.66 -12.52 -40.20
CA GLN A 183 -11.75 -11.10 -39.85
C GLN A 183 -12.24 -10.92 -38.41
N LEU A 184 -11.72 -9.91 -37.71
CA LEU A 184 -12.20 -9.54 -36.39
C LEU A 184 -13.59 -8.91 -36.48
N THR A 185 -14.37 -9.02 -35.40
CA THR A 185 -15.69 -8.41 -35.28
C THR A 185 -15.85 -7.72 -33.93
N SER A 186 -16.51 -6.57 -33.91
CA SER A 186 -16.94 -5.86 -32.69
C SER A 186 -18.45 -5.67 -32.76
N HIS A 187 -19.17 -6.06 -31.70
CA HIS A 187 -20.64 -6.00 -31.65
C HIS A 187 -21.35 -6.60 -32.90
N GLY A 188 -20.74 -7.62 -33.53
CA GLY A 188 -21.26 -8.27 -34.74
C GLY A 188 -20.89 -7.59 -36.07
N ASN A 189 -20.23 -6.44 -36.05
CA ASN A 189 -19.72 -5.76 -37.25
C ASN A 189 -18.26 -6.15 -37.53
N LYS A 190 -17.89 -6.36 -38.79
CA LYS A 190 -16.51 -6.69 -39.20
C LYS A 190 -15.59 -5.48 -39.02
N ILE A 191 -14.49 -5.64 -38.31
CA ILE A 191 -13.49 -4.59 -38.02
C ILE A 191 -12.07 -5.10 -38.30
N GLY A 192 -11.15 -4.19 -38.61
CA GLY A 192 -9.77 -4.51 -38.98
C GLY A 192 -9.63 -5.15 -40.37
N ASP A 193 -8.40 -5.49 -40.73
CA ASP A 193 -8.07 -6.06 -42.04
C ASP A 193 -8.49 -7.53 -42.15
N ALA A 194 -9.05 -7.90 -43.30
CA ALA A 194 -9.42 -9.26 -43.61
C ALA A 194 -8.19 -10.06 -44.07
N HIS A 195 -7.96 -11.25 -43.48
CA HIS A 195 -6.85 -12.11 -43.85
C HIS A 195 -7.34 -13.40 -44.51
N LEU A 196 -6.84 -13.68 -45.72
CA LEU A 196 -7.15 -14.90 -46.44
C LEU A 196 -6.32 -16.05 -45.87
N LEU A 197 -6.99 -17.12 -45.44
CA LEU A 197 -6.34 -18.36 -45.09
C LEU A 197 -5.84 -19.06 -46.36
N PRO A 198 -4.58 -19.50 -46.43
CA PRO A 198 -4.10 -20.27 -47.56
C PRO A 198 -4.88 -21.59 -47.68
N SER A 199 -5.53 -21.81 -48.82
CA SER A 199 -6.18 -23.08 -49.17
C SER A 199 -5.12 -24.12 -49.54
N GLY A 200 -4.42 -24.67 -48.55
CA GLY A 200 -3.40 -25.69 -48.73
C GLY A 200 -2.48 -25.76 -47.51
N GLY A 201 -2.81 -26.65 -46.57
CA GLY A 201 -2.14 -26.69 -45.27
C GLY A 201 -0.77 -27.37 -45.31
N ASN A 202 0.23 -26.74 -44.69
CA ASN A 202 1.16 -27.49 -43.87
C ASN A 202 0.35 -28.02 -42.66
N VAL A 203 0.26 -29.34 -42.54
CA VAL A 203 -0.35 -30.02 -41.39
C VAL A 203 0.74 -30.36 -40.39
N ASN A 204 0.46 -30.23 -39.09
CA ASN A 204 1.36 -30.80 -38.09
C ASN A 204 1.29 -32.34 -38.11
N GLU A 205 2.21 -32.97 -37.40
CA GLU A 205 2.34 -34.43 -37.26
C GLU A 205 1.06 -35.14 -36.75
N ASN A 206 0.08 -34.39 -36.22
CA ASN A 206 -1.22 -34.90 -35.77
C ASN A 206 -2.36 -34.61 -36.75
N GLY A 207 -2.07 -34.13 -37.97
CA GLY A 207 -3.06 -33.87 -39.01
C GLY A 207 -3.93 -32.63 -38.79
N VAL A 208 -3.57 -31.75 -37.84
CA VAL A 208 -4.26 -30.48 -37.64
C VAL A 208 -3.67 -29.44 -38.60
N PRO A 209 -4.50 -28.74 -39.39
CA PRO A 209 -4.01 -27.66 -40.25
C PRO A 209 -3.46 -26.52 -39.40
N VAL A 210 -2.19 -26.17 -39.61
CA VAL A 210 -1.50 -25.08 -38.91
C VAL A 210 -1.39 -23.89 -39.86
N VAL A 211 -1.82 -22.72 -39.40
CA VAL A 211 -1.59 -21.45 -40.08
C VAL A 211 -0.55 -20.68 -39.28
N GLU A 212 0.67 -20.56 -39.83
CA GLU A 212 1.72 -19.73 -39.22
C GLU A 212 1.46 -18.26 -39.54
N PHE A 213 1.27 -17.45 -38.50
CA PHE A 213 1.23 -16.00 -38.63
C PHE A 213 2.66 -15.45 -38.54
N GLY A 214 3.32 -15.30 -39.69
CA GLY A 214 4.58 -14.55 -39.74
C GLY A 214 5.34 -14.70 -41.04
N ASN A 215 5.37 -13.64 -41.85
CA ASN A 215 6.61 -12.90 -42.18
C ASN A 215 6.24 -11.71 -43.07
N THR A 216 5.73 -10.62 -42.50
CA THR A 216 5.73 -9.33 -43.20
C THR A 216 6.87 -8.51 -42.63
N THR A 217 7.93 -8.47 -43.42
CA THR A 217 8.97 -7.45 -43.49
C THR A 217 8.72 -6.29 -42.53
N SER A 218 9.67 -6.03 -41.65
CA SER A 218 9.84 -4.76 -40.96
C SER A 218 9.74 -3.64 -42.00
N ARG A 219 8.54 -3.06 -42.13
CA ARG A 219 8.40 -1.75 -42.75
C ARG A 219 9.04 -0.82 -41.74
N SER A 220 10.29 -0.44 -42.00
CA SER A 220 10.89 0.73 -41.39
C SER A 220 9.96 1.90 -41.69
N VAL A 221 9.08 2.21 -40.74
CA VAL A 221 8.38 3.49 -40.71
C VAL A 221 9.49 4.51 -40.51
N GLU A 222 9.81 5.27 -41.55
CA GLU A 222 10.60 6.49 -41.40
C GLU A 222 9.99 7.29 -40.27
N VAL A 223 10.80 7.54 -39.24
CA VAL A 223 10.48 8.44 -38.15
C VAL A 223 10.31 9.82 -38.76
N ASN A 224 9.06 10.19 -39.07
CA ASN A 224 8.73 11.57 -39.39
C ASN A 224 8.81 12.34 -38.07
N LYS A 225 9.95 12.99 -37.90
CA LYS A 225 10.33 13.78 -36.73
C LYS A 225 9.64 15.13 -36.83
N ASP A 226 8.34 15.19 -36.56
CA ASP A 226 7.64 16.44 -36.24
C ASP A 226 6.26 16.13 -35.65
N ILE A 227 6.26 15.90 -34.34
CA ILE A 227 5.08 16.20 -33.52
C ILE A 227 5.63 16.95 -32.31
N GLY A 228 5.76 18.26 -32.47
CA GLY A 228 5.97 19.16 -31.36
C GLY A 228 4.76 19.04 -30.44
N TYR A 229 4.99 18.56 -29.23
CA TYR A 229 4.02 18.74 -28.15
C TYR A 229 4.04 20.22 -27.79
N GLU A 230 2.94 20.92 -28.09
CA GLU A 230 2.72 22.26 -27.57
C GLU A 230 2.33 22.12 -26.10
N VAL A 231 3.21 22.58 -25.21
CA VAL A 231 2.94 22.72 -23.78
C VAL A 231 1.91 23.83 -23.65
N VAL A 232 0.67 23.47 -23.31
CA VAL A 232 -0.32 24.47 -22.92
C VAL A 232 -0.12 24.73 -21.43
N GLU A 233 0.60 25.81 -21.11
CA GLU A 233 0.65 26.36 -19.76
C GLU A 233 -0.69 27.03 -19.43
N PHE A 234 -1.30 26.62 -18.31
CA PHE A 234 -2.27 27.40 -17.55
C PHE A 234 -1.97 27.26 -16.06
#